data_AF-A0A411HPC6-F1
#
_entry.id   AF-A0A411HPC6-F1
#
_cell.length_a   1.000
_cell.length_b   1.000
_cell.length_c   1.000
_cell.angle_alpha   90.00
_cell.angle_beta   90.00
_cell.angle_gamma   90.00
#
_symmetry.space_group_name_H-M   'P 1'
#
loop_
_entity.id
_entity.type
_entity.pdbx_description
1 polymer ?
#
loop_
_entity_poly.entity_id
_entity_poly.type
_entity_poly.pdbx_seq_one_letter_code
_entity_poly.pdbx_strand_id
1 'polypeptide(L)'
;MTANARNYVRIVRHFVSTRALEVLALQASPMLGIFLGGYSIERRGVVPLGLLLLGSCALTAHIFIFNDWAGYAGDLRDPLRAPHVFSRQGISRREVLSAAIVLLVLATIAFAAVGLPALLLGAAIAALGLLYSASPVFGKSTPIAASVNHLVGGMLHFLLGYTLAQALDPNGLCIGLFFGLVFAAGHLNQEVRDYDGDLLNGIRTNAVVFGRRPAFLASLFVFTAAYAMLIGLAALGMLPRVLLWSVVVWLLHLACAAQALRRGLSFETAVWMQQRYRWLFALIGLAIVIGQA
;
A
#
# COMPACT_ATOMS: atom_id res chain seq x y z
N MET A 1 22.01 -24.31 -19.30
CA MET A 1 20.74 -23.59 -19.06
C MET A 1 20.09 -23.87 -17.69
N THR A 2 20.60 -24.81 -16.88
CA THR A 2 19.99 -25.22 -15.59
C THR A 2 20.33 -24.33 -14.39
N ALA A 3 21.47 -23.63 -14.41
CA ALA A 3 21.90 -22.73 -13.31
C ALA A 3 21.01 -21.46 -13.22
N ASN A 4 20.62 -20.88 -14.35
CA ASN A 4 19.79 -19.66 -14.38
C ASN A 4 18.37 -19.93 -13.86
N ALA A 5 17.75 -21.05 -14.25
CA ALA A 5 16.40 -21.39 -13.80
C ALA A 5 16.32 -21.57 -12.27
N ARG A 6 17.29 -22.24 -11.64
CA ARG A 6 17.35 -22.37 -10.18
C ARG A 6 17.50 -21.02 -9.48
N ASN A 7 18.28 -20.11 -10.04
CA ASN A 7 18.44 -18.76 -9.49
C ASN A 7 17.12 -17.96 -9.55
N TYR A 8 16.39 -18.01 -10.67
CA TYR A 8 15.07 -17.37 -10.77
C TYR A 8 14.07 -17.94 -9.77
N VAL A 9 13.99 -19.27 -9.64
CA VAL A 9 13.11 -19.92 -8.65
C VAL A 9 13.43 -19.46 -7.22
N ARG A 10 14.71 -19.32 -6.88
CA ARG A 10 15.15 -18.82 -5.58
C ARG A 10 14.73 -17.37 -5.34
N ILE A 11 14.92 -16.48 -6.33
CA ILE A 11 14.51 -15.07 -6.25
C ILE A 11 13.00 -14.96 -6.06
N VAL A 12 12.21 -15.68 -6.87
CA VAL A 12 10.76 -15.69 -6.78
C VAL A 12 10.32 -16.23 -5.43
N ARG A 13 10.85 -17.37 -4.99
CA ARG A 13 10.52 -17.95 -3.68
C ARG A 13 10.79 -16.97 -2.54
N HIS A 14 11.93 -16.27 -2.58
CA HIS A 14 12.28 -15.28 -1.58
C HIS A 14 11.24 -14.15 -1.51
N PHE A 15 10.98 -13.47 -2.63
CA PHE A 15 10.06 -12.32 -2.62
C PHE A 15 8.59 -12.72 -2.43
N VAL A 16 8.19 -13.92 -2.86
CA VAL A 16 6.87 -14.45 -2.51
C VAL A 16 6.77 -14.63 -0.98
N SER A 17 7.80 -15.18 -0.34
CA SER A 17 7.77 -15.39 1.12
C SER A 17 7.81 -14.09 1.94
N THR A 18 8.42 -13.03 1.42
CA THR A 18 8.64 -11.77 2.16
C THR A 18 7.69 -10.63 1.77
N ARG A 19 7.07 -10.69 0.58
CA ARG A 19 6.27 -9.57 0.03
C ARG A 19 4.89 -9.96 -0.50
N ALA A 20 4.56 -11.25 -0.64
CA ALA A 20 3.28 -11.62 -1.27
C ALA A 20 2.07 -11.13 -0.48
N LEU A 21 2.12 -11.17 0.85
CA LEU A 21 1.01 -10.72 1.68
C LEU A 21 0.75 -9.22 1.48
N GLU A 22 1.81 -8.40 1.43
CA GLU A 22 1.72 -6.98 1.17
C GLU A 22 1.21 -6.72 -0.24
N VAL A 23 1.78 -7.36 -1.26
CA VAL A 23 1.33 -7.21 -2.66
C VAL A 23 -0.15 -7.54 -2.80
N LEU A 24 -0.60 -8.66 -2.22
CA LEU A 24 -1.99 -9.12 -2.28
C LEU A 24 -2.93 -8.19 -1.51
N ALA A 25 -2.55 -7.76 -0.30
CA ALA A 25 -3.34 -6.82 0.49
C ALA A 25 -3.56 -5.50 -0.26
N LEU A 26 -2.57 -5.05 -1.02
CA LEU A 26 -2.67 -3.82 -1.82
C LEU A 26 -3.56 -3.96 -3.05
N GLN A 27 -3.87 -5.18 -3.51
CA GLN A 27 -4.81 -5.37 -4.62
C GLN A 27 -6.26 -5.07 -4.22
N ALA A 28 -6.59 -5.00 -2.94
CA ALA A 28 -7.92 -4.61 -2.49
C ALA A 28 -8.33 -3.23 -3.03
N SER A 29 -7.40 -2.27 -3.11
CA SER A 29 -7.67 -0.91 -3.58
C SER A 29 -8.07 -0.84 -5.06
N PRO A 30 -7.27 -1.33 -6.03
CA PRO A 30 -7.68 -1.37 -7.42
C PRO A 30 -8.89 -2.29 -7.65
N MET A 31 -9.05 -3.39 -6.91
CA MET A 31 -10.25 -4.23 -7.04
C MET A 31 -11.53 -3.49 -6.61
N LEU A 32 -11.50 -2.75 -5.50
CA LEU A 32 -12.61 -1.90 -5.08
C LEU A 32 -12.83 -0.74 -6.06
N GLY A 33 -11.76 -0.21 -6.67
CA GLY A 33 -11.85 0.74 -7.77
C GLY A 33 -12.63 0.19 -8.97
N ILE A 34 -12.26 -1.01 -9.45
CA ILE A 34 -12.93 -1.70 -10.56
C ILE A 34 -14.42 -1.89 -10.25
N PHE A 35 -14.72 -2.35 -9.03
CA PHE A 35 -16.09 -2.58 -8.58
C PHE A 35 -16.91 -1.29 -8.51
N LEU A 36 -16.40 -0.27 -7.82
CA LEU A 36 -17.09 1.02 -7.66
C LEU A 36 -17.13 1.86 -8.95
N GLY A 37 -16.23 1.61 -9.89
CA GLY A 37 -16.30 2.15 -11.25
C GLY A 37 -17.37 1.50 -12.13
N GLY A 38 -18.03 0.43 -11.65
CA GLY A 38 -19.10 -0.26 -12.38
C GLY A 38 -18.59 -1.17 -13.50
N TYR A 39 -17.40 -1.75 -13.36
CA TYR A 39 -16.88 -2.68 -14.35
C TYR A 39 -17.78 -3.92 -14.46
N SER A 40 -18.07 -4.34 -15.69
CA SER A 40 -18.91 -5.51 -15.98
C SER A 40 -18.17 -6.40 -16.97
N ILE A 41 -17.90 -7.64 -16.55
CA ILE A 41 -17.21 -8.65 -17.37
C ILE A 41 -18.03 -8.97 -18.63
N GLU A 42 -19.35 -9.05 -18.52
CA GLU A 42 -20.25 -9.30 -19.65
C GLU A 42 -20.11 -8.23 -20.74
N ARG A 43 -19.92 -6.97 -20.34
CA ARG A 43 -19.82 -5.83 -21.27
C ARG A 43 -18.41 -5.58 -21.79
N ARG A 44 -17.38 -5.81 -20.97
CA ARG A 44 -15.98 -5.39 -21.25
C ARG A 44 -14.98 -6.55 -21.35
N GLY A 45 -15.44 -7.78 -21.15
CA GLY A 45 -14.64 -8.99 -21.23
C GLY A 45 -13.73 -9.22 -20.03
N VAL A 46 -13.06 -10.37 -19.99
CA VAL A 46 -12.12 -10.74 -18.91
C VAL A 46 -10.70 -10.23 -19.16
N VAL A 47 -10.35 -9.91 -20.41
CA VAL A 47 -8.96 -9.59 -20.80
C VAL A 47 -8.48 -8.26 -20.20
N PRO A 48 -9.20 -7.13 -20.30
CA PRO A 48 -8.74 -5.86 -19.71
C PRO A 48 -8.65 -5.94 -18.19
N LEU A 49 -9.59 -6.64 -17.55
CA LEU A 49 -9.57 -6.92 -16.11
C LEU A 49 -8.31 -7.71 -15.72
N GLY A 50 -8.05 -8.83 -16.41
CA GLY A 50 -6.89 -9.66 -16.16
C GLY A 50 -5.58 -8.90 -16.34
N LEU A 51 -5.44 -8.14 -17.42
CA LEU A 51 -4.26 -7.32 -17.68
C LEU A 51 -4.07 -6.24 -16.63
N LEU A 52 -5.12 -5.53 -16.20
CA LEU A 52 -5.02 -4.51 -15.16
C LEU A 52 -4.57 -5.12 -13.82
N LEU A 53 -5.17 -6.24 -13.41
CA LEU A 53 -4.82 -6.90 -12.14
C LEU A 53 -3.41 -7.47 -12.16
N LEU A 54 -3.00 -8.09 -13.26
CA LEU A 54 -1.62 -8.58 -13.44
C LEU A 54 -0.61 -7.43 -13.45
N GLY A 55 -0.92 -6.34 -14.16
CA GLY A 55 -0.11 -5.13 -14.20
C GLY A 55 0.02 -4.49 -12.81
N SER A 56 -1.09 -4.41 -12.08
CA SER A 56 -1.14 -3.90 -10.71
C SER A 56 -0.30 -4.74 -9.76
N CYS A 57 -0.45 -6.08 -9.78
CA CYS A 57 0.39 -6.99 -8.99
C CYS A 57 1.88 -6.83 -9.32
N ALA A 58 2.23 -6.77 -10.62
CA ALA A 58 3.61 -6.61 -11.06
C ALA A 58 4.20 -5.26 -10.63
N LEU A 59 3.43 -4.18 -10.73
CA LEU A 59 3.85 -2.84 -10.31
C LEU A 59 4.06 -2.78 -8.79
N THR A 60 3.13 -3.31 -8.01
CA THR A 60 3.27 -3.34 -6.55
C THR A 60 4.47 -4.19 -6.13
N ALA A 61 4.67 -5.35 -6.76
CA ALA A 61 5.84 -6.19 -6.51
C ALA A 61 7.15 -5.47 -6.88
N HIS A 62 7.18 -4.76 -8.02
CA HIS A 62 8.30 -3.90 -8.40
C HIS A 62 8.63 -2.89 -7.29
N ILE A 63 7.64 -2.16 -6.77
CA ILE A 63 7.85 -1.13 -5.75
C ILE A 63 8.50 -1.71 -4.50
N PHE A 64 7.99 -2.84 -3.98
CA PHE A 64 8.57 -3.46 -2.79
C PHE A 64 9.98 -4.01 -3.03
N ILE A 65 10.19 -4.70 -4.15
CA ILE A 65 11.50 -5.28 -4.48
C ILE A 65 12.54 -4.19 -4.74
N PHE A 66 12.15 -3.09 -5.39
CA PHE A 66 13.01 -1.94 -5.60
C PHE A 66 13.34 -1.23 -4.28
N ASN A 67 12.35 -1.08 -3.39
CA ASN A 67 12.58 -0.54 -2.04
C ASN A 67 13.59 -1.39 -1.25
N ASP A 68 13.50 -2.73 -1.34
CA ASP A 68 14.46 -3.63 -0.70
C ASP A 68 15.86 -3.48 -1.29
N TRP A 69 15.95 -3.35 -2.62
CA TRP A 69 17.21 -3.11 -3.30
C TRP A 69 17.87 -1.78 -2.89
N ALA A 70 17.08 -0.71 -2.77
CA ALA A 70 17.54 0.61 -2.36
C ALA A 70 17.90 0.65 -0.87
N GLY A 71 17.11 -0.02 -0.02
CA GLY A 71 17.26 -0.05 1.44
C GLY A 71 18.27 -1.06 1.98
N TYR A 72 18.81 -1.95 1.13
CA TYR A 72 19.52 -3.16 1.56
C TYR A 72 20.60 -2.94 2.64
N ALA A 73 21.38 -1.86 2.53
CA ALA A 73 22.49 -1.59 3.45
C ALA A 73 21.99 -1.25 4.86
N GLY A 74 20.84 -0.57 4.95
CA GLY A 74 20.20 -0.28 6.22
C GLY A 74 19.51 -1.51 6.81
N ASP A 75 18.83 -2.30 5.97
CA ASP A 75 18.15 -3.52 6.41
C ASP A 75 19.14 -4.58 6.95
N LEU A 76 20.40 -4.57 6.50
CA LEU A 76 21.46 -5.43 7.06
C LEU A 76 21.90 -5.04 8.48
N ARG A 77 21.69 -3.78 8.87
CA ARG A 77 22.04 -3.27 10.21
C ARG A 77 20.92 -3.47 11.21
N ASP A 78 19.67 -3.53 10.74
CA ASP A 78 18.50 -3.78 11.58
C ASP A 78 18.44 -5.27 11.99
N PRO A 79 18.56 -5.60 13.29
CA PRO A 79 18.53 -6.99 13.76
C PRO A 79 17.25 -7.76 13.41
N LEU A 80 16.11 -7.07 13.28
CA LEU A 80 14.83 -7.69 12.93
C LEU A 80 14.74 -8.02 11.43
N ARG A 81 15.36 -7.20 10.58
CA ARG A 81 15.31 -7.35 9.12
C ARG A 81 16.48 -8.13 8.55
N ALA A 82 17.66 -8.04 9.16
CA ALA A 82 18.89 -8.65 8.66
C ALA A 82 18.75 -10.14 8.27
N PRO A 83 18.05 -11.01 9.03
CA PRO A 83 17.87 -12.42 8.66
C PRO A 83 17.12 -12.61 7.33
N HIS A 84 16.26 -11.67 6.97
CA HIS A 84 15.37 -11.72 5.81
C HIS A 84 15.91 -10.92 4.61
N VAL A 85 17.09 -10.31 4.70
CA VAL A 85 17.67 -9.58 3.56
C VAL A 85 18.11 -10.56 2.48
N PHE A 86 17.75 -10.28 1.22
CA PHE A 86 18.01 -11.13 0.06
C PHE A 86 19.49 -11.56 -0.08
N SER A 87 20.45 -10.72 0.33
CA SER A 87 21.89 -11.04 0.27
C SER A 87 22.28 -12.17 1.23
N ARG A 88 21.61 -12.30 2.39
CA ARG A 88 21.76 -13.44 3.30
C ARG A 88 21.19 -14.74 2.73
N GLN A 89 20.34 -14.63 1.71
CA GLN A 89 19.74 -15.75 0.98
C GLN A 89 20.55 -16.11 -0.29
N GLY A 90 21.74 -15.54 -0.46
CA GLY A 90 22.61 -15.77 -1.61
C GLY A 90 22.10 -15.15 -2.91
N ILE A 91 21.19 -14.17 -2.83
CA ILE A 91 20.69 -13.40 -3.96
C ILE A 91 21.51 -12.10 -4.06
N SER A 92 22.04 -11.81 -5.24
CA SER A 92 22.84 -10.62 -5.49
C SER A 92 21.96 -9.38 -5.69
N ARG A 93 22.53 -8.19 -5.42
CA ARG A 93 21.84 -6.91 -5.70
C ARG A 93 21.47 -6.75 -7.17
N ARG A 94 22.29 -7.27 -8.09
CA ARG A 94 22.01 -7.21 -9.53
C ARG A 94 20.79 -8.04 -9.90
N GLU A 95 20.67 -9.24 -9.34
CA GLU A 95 19.50 -10.11 -9.54
C GLU A 95 18.20 -9.44 -9.05
N VAL A 96 18.24 -8.80 -7.87
CA VAL A 96 17.08 -8.06 -7.34
C VAL A 96 16.70 -6.89 -8.24
N LEU A 97 17.67 -6.07 -8.67
CA LEU A 97 17.40 -4.95 -9.58
C LEU A 97 16.84 -5.44 -10.92
N SER A 98 17.40 -6.51 -11.49
CA SER A 98 16.88 -7.12 -12.71
C SER A 98 15.44 -7.60 -12.52
N ALA A 99 15.12 -8.25 -11.41
CA ALA A 99 13.74 -8.66 -11.10
C ALA A 99 12.79 -7.47 -11.00
N ALA A 100 13.19 -6.40 -10.30
CA ALA A 100 12.40 -5.17 -10.20
C ALA A 100 12.15 -4.55 -11.59
N ILE A 101 13.18 -4.44 -12.44
CA ILE A 101 13.04 -3.87 -13.80
C ILE A 101 12.09 -4.72 -14.65
N VAL A 102 12.23 -6.06 -14.62
CA VAL A 102 11.35 -6.96 -15.38
C VAL A 102 9.89 -6.76 -14.96
N LEU A 103 9.61 -6.68 -13.66
CA LEU A 103 8.27 -6.45 -13.15
C LEU A 103 7.69 -5.10 -13.59
N LEU A 104 8.50 -4.03 -13.61
CA LEU A 104 8.08 -2.72 -14.11
C LEU A 104 7.76 -2.76 -15.60
N VAL A 105 8.58 -3.44 -16.41
CA VAL A 105 8.34 -3.62 -17.85
C VAL A 105 7.04 -4.38 -18.08
N LEU A 106 6.82 -5.49 -17.37
CA LEU A 106 5.59 -6.27 -17.46
C LEU A 106 4.35 -5.44 -17.08
N ALA A 107 4.44 -4.67 -16.00
CA ALA A 107 3.35 -3.77 -15.59
C ALA A 107 3.06 -2.71 -16.65
N THR A 108 4.10 -2.09 -17.21
CA THR A 108 3.98 -1.06 -18.25
C THR A 108 3.32 -1.61 -19.52
N ILE A 109 3.74 -2.79 -19.97
CA ILE A 109 3.14 -3.47 -21.14
C ILE A 109 1.66 -3.79 -20.86
N ALA A 110 1.35 -4.33 -19.68
CA ALA A 110 -0.02 -4.65 -19.30
C ALA A 110 -0.91 -3.40 -19.28
N PHE A 111 -0.44 -2.29 -18.69
CA PHE A 111 -1.21 -1.05 -18.64
C PHE A 111 -1.33 -0.38 -20.01
N ALA A 112 -0.30 -0.42 -20.85
CA ALA A 112 -0.40 0.07 -22.23
C ALA A 112 -1.45 -0.71 -23.05
N ALA A 113 -1.58 -2.02 -22.81
CA ALA A 113 -2.60 -2.86 -23.43
C ALA A 113 -4.01 -2.60 -22.88
N VAL A 114 -4.15 -2.14 -21.63
CA VAL A 114 -5.44 -1.73 -21.05
C VAL A 114 -5.88 -0.35 -21.58
N GLY A 115 -4.96 0.60 -21.67
CA GLY A 115 -5.21 1.94 -22.24
C GLY A 115 -4.45 3.07 -21.55
N LEU A 116 -4.53 4.26 -22.15
CA LEU A 116 -3.77 5.44 -21.71
C LEU A 116 -4.00 5.81 -20.23
N PRO A 117 -5.22 5.81 -19.66
CA PRO A 117 -5.42 6.12 -18.24
C PRO A 117 -4.65 5.17 -17.31
N ALA A 118 -4.70 3.86 -17.58
CA ALA A 118 -3.97 2.87 -16.78
C ALA A 118 -2.45 3.06 -16.90
N LEU A 119 -1.94 3.38 -18.10
CA LEU A 119 -0.53 3.64 -18.30
C LEU A 119 -0.05 4.87 -17.53
N LEU A 120 -0.80 5.98 -17.57
CA LEU A 120 -0.46 7.21 -16.87
C LEU A 120 -0.53 7.04 -15.34
N LEU A 121 -1.57 6.40 -14.82
CA LEU A 121 -1.72 6.12 -13.39
C LEU A 121 -0.64 5.14 -12.92
N GLY A 122 -0.36 4.09 -13.68
CA GLY A 122 0.71 3.14 -13.39
C GLY A 122 2.08 3.81 -13.37
N ALA A 123 2.37 4.69 -14.33
CA ALA A 123 3.61 5.47 -14.36
C ALA A 123 3.72 6.43 -13.16
N ALA A 124 2.62 7.10 -12.78
CA ALA A 124 2.61 7.97 -11.60
C ALA A 124 2.86 7.18 -10.30
N ILE A 125 2.24 6.01 -10.14
CA ILE A 125 2.48 5.11 -9.00
C ILE A 125 3.95 4.63 -8.98
N ALA A 126 4.50 4.25 -10.14
CA ALA A 126 5.91 3.85 -10.25
C ALA A 126 6.86 5.00 -9.87
N ALA A 127 6.57 6.21 -10.33
CA ALA A 127 7.33 7.41 -9.99
C ALA A 127 7.30 7.70 -8.48
N LEU A 128 6.13 7.58 -7.84
CA LEU A 128 5.99 7.71 -6.38
C LEU A 128 6.81 6.67 -5.62
N GLY A 129 6.81 5.40 -6.07
CA GLY A 129 7.62 4.33 -5.48
C GLY A 129 9.13 4.56 -5.62
N LEU A 130 9.57 5.08 -6.78
CA LEU A 130 10.95 5.49 -7.01
C LEU A 130 11.34 6.66 -6.09
N LEU A 131 10.50 7.70 -6.02
CA LEU A 131 10.72 8.85 -5.15
C LEU A 131 10.79 8.42 -3.68
N TYR A 132 9.89 7.55 -3.23
CA TYR A 132 9.91 7.02 -1.85
C TYR A 132 11.24 6.33 -1.52
N SER A 133 11.75 5.53 -2.45
CA SER A 133 12.92 4.67 -2.23
C SER A 133 14.25 5.40 -2.41
N ALA A 134 14.31 6.40 -3.30
CA ALA A 134 15.58 6.98 -3.77
C ALA A 134 15.67 8.51 -3.64
N SER A 135 14.59 9.23 -3.34
CA SER A 135 14.64 10.69 -3.25
C SER A 135 15.10 11.17 -1.86
N PRO A 136 15.99 12.17 -1.77
CA PRO A 136 16.31 12.83 -0.51
C PRO A 136 15.22 13.82 -0.04
N VAL A 137 14.31 14.23 -0.94
CA VAL A 137 13.29 15.27 -0.68
C VAL A 137 11.88 14.70 -0.55
N PHE A 138 11.58 13.59 -1.22
CA PHE A 138 10.27 12.93 -1.18
C PHE A 138 10.34 11.46 -0.74
N GLY A 139 11.50 11.05 -0.23
CA GLY A 139 11.77 9.69 0.18
C GLY A 139 11.35 9.39 1.60
N LYS A 140 11.52 8.14 2.01
CA LYS A 140 11.24 7.65 3.37
C LYS A 140 11.91 8.45 4.49
N SER A 141 13.04 9.11 4.20
CA SER A 141 13.79 9.92 5.16
C SER A 141 13.30 11.37 5.27
N THR A 142 12.19 11.72 4.63
CA THR A 142 11.62 13.07 4.67
C THR A 142 10.28 13.05 5.42
N PRO A 143 10.23 13.54 6.68
CA PRO A 143 9.00 13.60 7.45
C PRO A 143 7.92 14.36 6.70
N ILE A 144 6.66 13.97 6.92
CA ILE A 144 5.45 14.48 6.27
C ILE A 144 5.40 14.14 4.77
N ALA A 145 6.43 14.45 4.00
CA ALA A 145 6.50 14.17 2.57
C ALA A 145 6.33 12.68 2.24
N ALA A 146 6.94 11.78 3.02
CA ALA A 146 6.75 10.33 2.89
C ALA A 146 5.29 9.90 3.09
N SER A 147 4.56 10.55 4.00
CA SER A 147 3.14 10.27 4.27
C SER A 147 2.23 10.89 3.19
N VAL A 148 2.59 12.05 2.64
CA VAL A 148 1.93 12.62 1.45
C VAL A 148 2.12 11.72 0.24
N ASN A 149 3.32 11.17 0.04
CA ASN A 149 3.60 10.20 -1.01
C ASN A 149 2.67 8.98 -0.88
N HIS A 150 2.50 8.43 0.33
CA HIS A 150 1.54 7.35 0.58
C HIS A 150 0.08 7.78 0.37
N LEU A 151 -0.30 9.00 0.72
CA LEU A 151 -1.65 9.52 0.47
C LEU A 151 -1.97 9.51 -1.03
N VAL A 152 -1.09 10.11 -1.83
CA VAL A 152 -1.27 10.17 -3.29
C VAL A 152 -1.19 8.76 -3.87
N GLY A 153 -0.24 7.93 -3.41
CA GLY A 153 -0.10 6.55 -3.83
C GLY A 153 -1.36 5.73 -3.61
N GLY A 154 -1.96 5.79 -2.40
CA GLY A 154 -3.20 5.07 -2.09
C GLY A 154 -4.38 5.52 -2.96
N MET A 155 -4.50 6.82 -3.19
CA MET A 155 -5.51 7.38 -4.10
C MET A 155 -5.32 6.87 -5.54
N LEU A 156 -4.09 6.88 -6.05
CA LEU A 156 -3.80 6.42 -7.41
C LEU A 156 -4.05 4.92 -7.58
N HIS A 157 -3.75 4.08 -6.60
CA HIS A 157 -4.05 2.64 -6.67
C HIS A 157 -5.56 2.37 -6.77
N PHE A 158 -6.39 3.13 -6.06
CA PHE A 158 -7.85 3.07 -6.24
C PHE A 158 -8.25 3.52 -7.66
N LEU A 159 -7.77 4.69 -8.09
CA LEU A 159 -8.11 5.26 -9.40
C LEU A 159 -7.66 4.38 -10.56
N LEU A 160 -6.55 3.64 -10.42
CA LEU A 160 -6.09 2.67 -11.41
C LEU A 160 -7.17 1.63 -11.72
N GLY A 161 -7.87 1.15 -10.69
CA GLY A 161 -9.02 0.27 -10.85
C GLY A 161 -10.27 0.97 -11.37
N TYR A 162 -10.60 2.11 -10.78
CA TYR A 162 -11.79 2.89 -11.13
C TYR A 162 -11.84 3.26 -12.61
N THR A 163 -10.69 3.67 -13.15
CA THR A 163 -10.56 4.12 -14.54
C THR A 163 -10.63 3.01 -15.58
N LEU A 164 -10.71 1.75 -15.17
CA LEU A 164 -11.00 0.64 -16.08
C LEU A 164 -12.43 0.72 -16.62
N ALA A 165 -13.36 1.22 -15.79
CA ALA A 165 -14.78 1.27 -16.09
C ALA A 165 -15.31 2.69 -16.32
N GLN A 166 -14.76 3.68 -15.60
CA GLN A 166 -15.34 5.01 -15.48
C GLN A 166 -14.28 6.08 -15.79
N ALA A 167 -14.66 7.18 -16.42
CA ALA A 167 -13.74 8.32 -16.56
C ALA A 167 -13.41 8.92 -15.19
N LEU A 168 -12.29 9.63 -15.07
CA LEU A 168 -12.01 10.40 -13.85
C LEU A 168 -13.11 11.42 -13.64
N ASP A 169 -13.77 11.34 -12.48
CA ASP A 169 -14.86 12.22 -12.08
C ASP A 169 -14.72 12.59 -10.59
N PRO A 170 -15.46 13.59 -10.10
CA PRO A 170 -15.39 13.99 -8.70
C PRO A 170 -15.65 12.84 -7.72
N ASN A 171 -16.53 11.90 -8.08
CA ASN A 171 -16.85 10.74 -7.24
C ASN A 171 -15.64 9.83 -7.04
N GLY A 172 -14.98 9.44 -8.13
CA GLY A 172 -13.77 8.64 -8.10
C GLY A 172 -12.64 9.34 -7.34
N LEU A 173 -12.50 10.67 -7.49
CA LEU A 173 -11.50 11.44 -6.76
C LEU A 173 -11.76 11.46 -5.24
N CYS A 174 -13.01 11.68 -4.83
CA CYS A 174 -13.39 11.67 -3.42
C CYS A 174 -13.22 10.27 -2.80
N ILE A 175 -13.68 9.20 -3.46
CA ILE A 175 -13.49 7.84 -2.96
C ILE A 175 -11.98 7.48 -2.95
N GLY A 176 -11.24 7.87 -3.98
CA GLY A 176 -9.79 7.69 -4.04
C GLY A 176 -9.06 8.37 -2.89
N LEU A 177 -9.47 9.60 -2.51
CA LEU A 177 -8.91 10.29 -1.36
C LEU A 177 -9.15 9.52 -0.05
N PHE A 178 -10.30 8.86 0.13
CA PHE A 178 -10.52 7.96 1.26
C PHE A 178 -9.45 6.85 1.32
N PHE A 179 -9.18 6.17 0.19
CA PHE A 179 -8.11 5.16 0.13
C PHE A 179 -6.73 5.76 0.40
N GLY A 180 -6.46 6.97 -0.11
CA GLY A 180 -5.24 7.72 0.19
C GLY A 180 -5.06 7.99 1.68
N LEU A 181 -6.10 8.43 2.39
CA LEU A 181 -6.06 8.65 3.84
C LEU A 181 -5.77 7.37 4.61
N VAL A 182 -6.43 6.26 4.25
CA VAL A 182 -6.18 4.94 4.87
C VAL A 182 -4.71 4.52 4.68
N PHE A 183 -4.16 4.77 3.49
CA PHE A 183 -2.77 4.45 3.16
C PHE A 183 -1.77 5.28 3.95
N ALA A 184 -1.97 6.59 4.02
CA ALA A 184 -1.12 7.49 4.78
C ALA A 184 -1.18 7.21 6.29
N ALA A 185 -2.37 6.90 6.82
CA ALA A 185 -2.53 6.52 8.21
C ALA A 185 -1.81 5.20 8.54
N GLY A 186 -1.91 4.21 7.64
CA GLY A 186 -1.17 2.94 7.75
C GLY A 186 0.35 3.14 7.70
N HIS A 187 0.83 4.04 6.83
CA HIS A 187 2.25 4.40 6.75
C HIS A 187 2.77 5.00 8.06
N LEU A 188 2.04 5.95 8.66
CA LEU A 188 2.42 6.52 9.96
C LEU A 188 2.48 5.45 11.07
N ASN A 189 1.58 4.46 11.03
CA ASN A 189 1.62 3.33 11.97
C ASN A 189 2.84 2.42 11.72
N GLN A 190 3.18 2.22 10.45
CA GLN A 190 4.38 1.48 10.05
C GLN A 190 5.66 2.16 10.54
N GLU A 191 5.77 3.50 10.45
CA GLU A 191 6.94 4.21 10.99
C GLU A 191 7.07 4.04 12.51
N VAL A 192 5.95 3.94 13.24
CA VAL A 192 5.98 3.65 14.70
C VAL A 192 6.53 2.24 14.95
N ARG A 193 6.12 1.26 14.15
CA ARG A 193 6.62 -0.12 14.21
C ARG A 193 8.12 -0.18 13.90
N ASP A 194 8.55 0.54 12.87
CA ASP A 194 9.90 0.45 12.31
C ASP A 194 10.89 1.42 13.00
N TYR A 195 10.45 2.15 14.05
CA TYR A 195 11.21 3.22 14.71
C TYR A 195 12.66 2.87 15.07
N ASP A 196 12.90 1.72 15.73
CA ASP A 196 14.26 1.39 16.20
C ASP A 196 15.20 1.11 15.03
N GLY A 197 14.70 0.41 14.01
CA GLY A 197 15.44 0.14 12.78
C GLY A 197 15.72 1.41 11.99
N ASP A 198 14.75 2.32 11.91
CA ASP A 198 14.91 3.62 11.25
C ASP A 198 15.90 4.52 12.00
N LEU A 199 15.82 4.58 13.33
CA LEU A 199 16.74 5.33 14.18
C LEU A 199 18.17 4.82 14.03
N LEU A 200 18.38 3.51 14.11
CA LEU A 200 19.68 2.86 13.92
C LEU A 200 20.28 3.17 12.54
N ASN A 201 19.43 3.33 11.53
CA ASN A 201 19.83 3.61 10.16
C ASN A 201 19.93 5.09 9.81
N GLY A 202 19.66 5.99 10.77
CA GLY A 202 19.64 7.45 10.52
C GLY A 202 18.52 7.88 9.56
N ILE A 203 17.46 7.08 9.42
CA ILE A 203 16.30 7.40 8.58
C ILE A 203 15.38 8.31 9.37
N ARG A 204 15.17 9.53 8.88
CA ARG A 204 14.37 10.56 9.56
C ARG A 204 12.88 10.43 9.21
N THR A 205 12.23 9.37 9.66
CA THR A 205 10.77 9.20 9.53
C THR A 205 9.99 10.13 10.48
N ASN A 206 8.66 10.23 10.36
CA ASN A 206 7.88 11.02 11.33
C ASN A 206 8.01 10.46 12.74
N ALA A 207 8.02 9.12 12.87
CA ALA A 207 8.22 8.48 14.16
C ALA A 207 9.60 8.80 14.76
N VAL A 208 10.67 8.83 13.97
CA VAL A 208 12.02 9.20 14.45
C VAL A 208 12.11 10.68 14.83
N VAL A 209 11.58 11.57 14.00
CA VAL A 209 11.72 13.03 14.20
C VAL A 209 10.78 13.56 15.29
N PHE A 210 9.52 13.14 15.29
CA PHE A 210 8.51 13.64 16.24
C PHE A 210 8.27 12.69 17.42
N GLY A 211 8.81 11.47 17.35
CA GLY A 211 8.59 10.42 18.35
C GLY A 211 7.44 9.47 17.99
N ARG A 212 7.50 8.26 18.55
CA ARG A 212 6.49 7.21 18.34
C ARG A 212 5.06 7.66 18.67
N ARG A 213 4.88 8.34 19.81
CA ARG A 213 3.54 8.72 20.28
C ARG A 213 2.91 9.79 19.38
N PRO A 214 3.58 10.90 19.01
CA PRO A 214 3.03 11.85 18.04
C PRO A 214 2.73 11.22 16.68
N ALA A 215 3.62 10.38 16.14
CA ALA A 215 3.37 9.69 14.87
C ALA A 215 2.16 8.74 14.94
N PHE A 216 2.01 8.01 16.05
CA PHE A 216 0.84 7.16 16.29
C PHE A 216 -0.46 7.96 16.40
N LEU A 217 -0.45 9.09 17.11
CA LEU A 217 -1.62 9.96 17.22
C LEU A 217 -1.98 10.64 15.89
N ALA A 218 -0.98 11.01 15.09
CA ALA A 218 -1.18 11.48 13.73
C ALA A 218 -1.83 10.40 12.86
N SER A 219 -1.35 9.14 12.94
CA SER A 219 -1.99 7.99 12.28
C SER A 219 -3.46 7.87 12.67
N LEU A 220 -3.77 7.95 13.97
CA LEU A 220 -5.14 7.85 14.48
C LEU A 220 -6.04 9.00 14.00
N PHE A 221 -5.48 10.22 13.93
CA PHE A 221 -6.18 11.39 13.40
C PHE A 221 -6.52 11.21 11.91
N VAL A 222 -5.55 10.76 11.10
CA VAL A 222 -5.77 10.50 9.67
C VAL A 222 -6.76 9.34 9.46
N PHE A 223 -6.71 8.28 10.27
CA PHE A 223 -7.74 7.23 10.25
C PHE A 223 -9.11 7.78 10.60
N THR A 224 -9.22 8.64 11.62
CA THR A 224 -10.49 9.28 12.00
C THR A 224 -11.04 10.13 10.86
N ALA A 225 -10.19 10.89 10.15
CA ALA A 225 -10.58 11.60 8.95
C ALA A 225 -11.06 10.66 7.83
N ALA A 226 -10.40 9.51 7.65
CA ALA A 226 -10.85 8.49 6.70
C ALA A 226 -12.23 7.92 7.05
N TYR A 227 -12.51 7.63 8.33
CA TYR A 227 -13.85 7.19 8.77
C TYR A 227 -14.91 8.27 8.58
N ALA A 228 -14.61 9.52 8.93
CA ALA A 228 -15.52 10.64 8.71
C ALA A 228 -15.83 10.81 7.21
N MET A 229 -14.81 10.70 6.36
CA MET A 229 -14.97 10.75 4.91
C MET A 229 -15.82 9.58 4.40
N LEU A 230 -15.57 8.35 4.86
CA LEU A 230 -16.34 7.16 4.50
C LEU A 230 -17.84 7.32 4.84
N ILE A 231 -18.14 7.80 6.05
CA ILE A 231 -19.51 8.07 6.51
C ILE A 231 -20.14 9.19 5.68
N GLY A 232 -19.41 10.26 5.39
CA GLY A 232 -19.86 11.36 4.54
C GLY A 232 -20.21 10.90 3.13
N LEU A 233 -19.34 10.10 2.50
CA LEU A 233 -19.57 9.51 1.18
C LEU A 233 -20.82 8.60 1.17
N ALA A 234 -21.04 7.82 2.23
CA ALA A 234 -22.23 7.00 2.38
C ALA A 234 -23.51 7.84 2.58
N ALA A 235 -23.44 8.91 3.36
CA ALA A 235 -24.55 9.84 3.60
C ALA A 235 -24.96 10.58 2.32
N LEU A 236 -24.00 10.92 1.46
CA LEU A 236 -24.22 11.52 0.15
C LEU A 236 -24.66 10.51 -0.92
N GLY A 237 -24.78 9.22 -0.59
CA GLY A 237 -25.19 8.17 -1.52
C GLY A 237 -24.13 7.76 -2.55
N MET A 238 -22.88 8.19 -2.36
CA MET A 238 -21.74 7.81 -3.22
C MET A 238 -21.21 6.41 -2.89
N LEU A 239 -21.47 5.94 -1.66
CA LEU A 239 -21.18 4.58 -1.21
C LEU A 239 -22.41 3.97 -0.52
N PRO A 240 -22.46 2.64 -0.31
CA PRO A 240 -23.58 1.98 0.34
C PRO A 240 -23.94 2.54 1.72
N ARG A 241 -25.24 2.71 1.98
CA ARG A 241 -25.76 3.25 3.26
C ARG A 241 -25.36 2.41 4.47
N VAL A 242 -25.09 1.12 4.31
CA VAL A 242 -24.58 0.24 5.39
C VAL A 242 -23.29 0.81 6.01
N LEU A 243 -22.50 1.58 5.26
CA LEU A 243 -21.26 2.19 5.74
C LEU A 243 -21.48 3.35 6.71
N LEU A 244 -22.71 3.83 6.91
CA LEU A 244 -23.03 4.75 8.02
C LEU A 244 -22.71 4.09 9.38
N TRP A 245 -22.80 2.76 9.46
CA TRP A 245 -22.41 1.98 10.64
C TRP A 245 -20.89 1.91 10.87
N SER A 246 -20.07 2.52 10.00
CA SER A 246 -18.62 2.63 10.19
C SER A 246 -18.26 3.42 11.46
N VAL A 247 -19.19 4.16 12.05
CA VAL A 247 -19.03 4.75 13.40
C VAL A 247 -18.71 3.67 14.45
N VAL A 248 -19.32 2.49 14.37
CA VAL A 248 -19.05 1.38 15.29
C VAL A 248 -17.63 0.85 15.07
N VAL A 249 -17.24 0.67 13.80
CA VAL A 249 -15.89 0.22 13.42
C VAL A 249 -14.83 1.22 13.88
N TRP A 250 -15.12 2.52 13.77
CA TRP A 250 -14.26 3.59 14.27
C TRP A 250 -14.11 3.54 15.80
N LEU A 251 -15.20 3.36 16.56
CA LEU A 251 -15.13 3.20 18.02
C LEU A 251 -14.29 1.98 18.44
N LEU A 252 -14.41 0.86 17.71
CA LEU A 252 -13.56 -0.32 17.92
C LEU A 252 -12.07 -0.01 17.64
N HIS A 253 -11.80 0.75 16.57
CA HIS A 253 -10.45 1.21 16.27
C HIS A 253 -9.90 2.09 17.41
N LEU A 254 -10.67 3.06 17.91
CA LEU A 254 -10.29 3.90 19.04
C LEU A 254 -10.01 3.09 20.31
N ALA A 255 -10.84 2.08 20.61
CA ALA A 255 -10.61 1.19 21.75
C ALA A 255 -9.30 0.41 21.60
N CYS A 256 -9.00 -0.11 20.40
CA CYS A 256 -7.73 -0.76 20.12
C CYS A 256 -6.56 0.21 20.25
N ALA A 257 -6.70 1.45 19.76
CA ALA A 257 -5.67 2.48 19.85
C ALA A 257 -5.39 2.90 21.29
N ALA A 258 -6.42 3.04 22.12
CA ALA A 258 -6.28 3.30 23.55
C ALA A 258 -5.55 2.16 24.26
N GLN A 259 -5.85 0.90 23.89
CA GLN A 259 -5.14 -0.26 24.41
C GLN A 259 -3.66 -0.27 23.98
N ALA A 260 -3.35 0.07 22.72
CA ALA A 260 -1.97 0.19 22.25
C ALA A 260 -1.19 1.25 23.05
N LEU A 261 -1.80 2.42 23.29
CA LEU A 261 -1.18 3.47 24.09
C LEU A 261 -0.90 3.04 25.53
N ARG A 262 -1.80 2.24 26.15
CA ARG A 262 -1.61 1.70 27.50
C ARG A 262 -0.51 0.64 27.57
N ARG A 263 -0.37 -0.18 26.53
CA ARG A 263 0.69 -1.21 26.41
C ARG A 263 2.07 -0.62 26.10
N GLY A 264 2.11 0.63 25.64
CA GLY A 264 3.31 1.24 25.09
C GLY A 264 3.49 0.88 23.61
N LEU A 265 4.16 1.75 22.86
CA LEU A 265 4.28 1.63 21.40
C LEU A 265 5.53 0.82 21.01
N SER A 266 5.65 -0.41 21.53
CA SER A 266 6.71 -1.35 21.13
C SER A 266 6.47 -1.88 19.72
N PHE A 267 7.49 -2.55 19.15
CA PHE A 267 7.38 -3.24 17.87
C PHE A 267 6.18 -4.22 17.86
N GLU A 268 6.04 -5.05 18.90
CA GLU A 268 4.96 -6.04 18.99
C GLU A 268 3.59 -5.38 19.07
N THR A 269 3.48 -4.28 19.83
CA THR A 269 2.22 -3.54 19.96
C THR A 269 1.84 -2.86 18.63
N ALA A 270 2.81 -2.33 17.89
CA ALA A 270 2.58 -1.74 16.58
C ALA A 270 2.17 -2.81 15.54
N VAL A 271 2.81 -4.00 15.54
CA VAL A 271 2.40 -5.15 14.71
C VAL A 271 0.97 -5.57 15.05
N TRP A 272 0.65 -5.70 16.35
CA TRP A 272 -0.70 -6.02 16.80
C TRP A 272 -1.72 -4.99 16.32
N MET A 273 -1.42 -3.70 16.46
CA MET A 273 -2.32 -2.62 16.00
C MET A 273 -2.51 -2.67 14.49
N GLN A 274 -1.44 -2.94 13.73
CA GLN A 274 -1.49 -3.10 12.29
C GLN A 274 -2.45 -4.20 11.85
N GLN A 275 -2.41 -5.35 12.51
CA GLN A 275 -3.34 -6.43 12.22
C GLN A 275 -4.79 -6.01 12.53
N ARG A 276 -5.03 -5.30 13.65
CA ARG A 276 -6.38 -4.85 14.03
C ARG A 276 -6.99 -3.92 13.00
N TYR A 277 -6.32 -2.83 12.64
CA TYR A 277 -6.92 -1.90 11.67
C TYR A 277 -7.05 -2.54 10.28
N ARG A 278 -6.11 -3.41 9.85
CA ARG A 278 -6.24 -4.13 8.57
C ARG A 278 -7.50 -4.99 8.53
N TRP A 279 -7.82 -5.71 9.62
CA TRP A 279 -9.07 -6.46 9.73
C TRP A 279 -10.30 -5.56 9.67
N LEU A 280 -10.28 -4.42 10.37
CA LEU A 280 -11.40 -3.47 10.35
C LEU A 280 -11.65 -2.92 8.92
N PHE A 281 -10.59 -2.56 8.18
CA PHE A 281 -10.71 -2.08 6.80
C PHE A 281 -11.05 -3.21 5.81
N ALA A 282 -10.66 -4.45 6.07
CA ALA A 282 -11.10 -5.60 5.28
C ALA A 282 -12.62 -5.81 5.41
N LEU A 283 -13.17 -5.66 6.63
CA LEU A 283 -14.63 -5.71 6.86
C LEU A 283 -15.36 -4.57 6.15
N ILE A 284 -14.79 -3.36 6.15
CA ILE A 284 -15.33 -2.22 5.38
C ILE A 284 -15.33 -2.53 3.88
N GLY A 285 -14.22 -3.06 3.35
CA GLY A 285 -14.13 -3.47 1.94
C GLY A 285 -15.20 -4.49 1.58
N LEU A 286 -15.44 -5.48 2.44
CA LEU A 286 -16.51 -6.46 2.25
C LEU A 286 -17.90 -5.80 2.29
N ALA A 287 -18.14 -4.87 3.22
CA ALA A 287 -19.40 -4.13 3.31
C ALA A 287 -19.66 -3.25 2.08
N ILE A 288 -18.61 -2.69 1.46
CA ILE A 288 -18.71 -1.99 0.17
C ILE A 288 -19.22 -2.95 -0.93
N VAL A 289 -18.66 -4.15 -1.01
CA VAL A 289 -19.02 -5.14 -2.04
C VAL A 289 -20.44 -5.66 -1.84
N ILE A 290 -20.80 -6.04 -0.61
CA ILE A 290 -22.13 -6.59 -0.30
C ILE A 290 -23.22 -5.51 -0.39
N GLY A 291 -22.93 -4.28 0.03
CA GLY A 291 -23.94 -3.21 0.09
C GLY A 291 -24.34 -2.57 -1.25
N GLN A 292 -23.63 -2.89 -2.34
CA GLN A 292 -23.97 -2.50 -3.72
C GLN A 292 -24.69 -3.63 -4.49
N ALA A 293 -24.71 -4.86 -3.95
CA ALA A 293 -25.41 -6.01 -4.53
C ALA A 293 -26.88 -6.02 -4.10
#